data_AF-A0A353V4P5-F1
#
_entry.id   AF-A0A353V4P5-F1
#
_cell.length_a   1.000
_cell.length_b   1.000
_cell.length_c   1.000
_cell.angle_alpha   90.00
_cell.angle_beta   90.00
_cell.angle_gamma   90.00
#
_symmetry.space_group_name_H-M   'P 1'
#
loop_
_entity.id
_entity.type
_entity.pdbx_description
1 polymer ?
#
loop_
_entity_poly.entity_id
_entity_poly.type
_entity_poly.pdbx_seq_one_letter_code
_entity_poly.pdbx_strand_id
1 'polypeptide(L)'
;MARPGTAEQPLRVAIIGAGPTGYYATDQLLRQEGAVVEVDLYDRLPTPYGLVRLGVAPDHQKIKSVTAAFDKVAAHPRFRFFGGVEFGKDVTLADLRAHYHQILYCTGAQTDRRMGIPGEDLEGSHPATEFVAWYNGHPDYCDYRFDLSVERAAVVGVGNVAVDVARILCR
;
A
#
# COMPACT_ATOMS: atom_id res chain seq x y z
N MET A 1 -22.13 26.68 10.43
CA MET A 1 -21.64 26.31 9.08
C MET A 1 -22.62 25.33 8.47
N ALA A 2 -22.86 25.42 7.16
CA ALA A 2 -23.71 24.46 6.45
C ALA A 2 -23.08 23.04 6.52
N ARG A 3 -23.92 22.01 6.54
CA ARG A 3 -23.48 20.61 6.60
C ARG A 3 -22.84 20.24 5.26
N PRO A 4 -21.58 19.74 5.22
CA PRO A 4 -20.95 19.34 3.98
C PRO A 4 -21.66 18.12 3.36
N GLY A 5 -21.52 17.95 2.05
CA GLY A 5 -22.14 16.87 1.28
C GLY A 5 -23.15 17.33 0.23
N THR A 6 -23.24 18.63 -0.09
CA THR A 6 -24.05 19.12 -1.23
C THR A 6 -23.17 19.29 -2.47
N ALA A 7 -23.78 19.58 -3.63
CA ALA A 7 -23.02 19.83 -4.86
C ALA A 7 -22.15 21.09 -4.76
N GLU A 8 -22.64 22.12 -4.05
CA GLU A 8 -21.94 23.40 -3.84
C GLU A 8 -20.88 23.30 -2.73
N GLN A 9 -21.07 22.39 -1.77
CA GLN A 9 -20.11 22.13 -0.70
C GLN A 9 -19.93 20.61 -0.49
N PRO A 10 -19.15 19.95 -1.36
CA PRO A 10 -18.90 18.51 -1.26
C PRO A 10 -18.22 18.13 0.07
N LEU A 11 -18.51 16.93 0.53
CA LEU A 11 -17.75 16.30 1.62
C LEU A 11 -16.39 15.87 1.09
N ARG A 12 -15.37 16.68 1.33
CA ARG A 12 -13.97 16.36 1.01
C ARG A 12 -13.35 15.39 2.01
N VAL A 13 -12.81 14.28 1.52
CA VAL A 13 -12.17 13.22 2.29
C VAL A 13 -10.74 12.99 1.78
N ALA A 14 -9.76 13.03 2.68
CA ALA A 14 -8.40 12.60 2.40
C ALA A 14 -8.18 11.16 2.85
N ILE A 15 -7.56 10.34 2.01
CA ILE A 15 -7.21 8.95 2.34
C ILE A 15 -5.69 8.79 2.18
N ILE A 16 -5.03 8.29 3.22
CA ILE A 16 -3.57 8.12 3.27
C ILE A 16 -3.22 6.64 3.07
N GLY A 17 -2.72 6.29 1.88
CA GLY A 17 -2.34 4.94 1.46
C GLY A 17 -3.22 4.44 0.32
N ALA A 18 -2.61 4.23 -0.85
CA ALA A 18 -3.26 3.77 -2.07
C ALA A 18 -3.23 2.24 -2.23
N GLY A 19 -3.28 1.51 -1.12
CA GLY A 19 -3.49 0.06 -1.10
C GLY A 19 -4.97 -0.33 -1.28
N PRO A 20 -5.30 -1.64 -1.20
CA PRO A 20 -6.67 -2.13 -1.31
C PRO A 20 -7.65 -1.42 -0.37
N THR A 21 -7.27 -1.22 0.90
CA THR A 21 -8.13 -0.54 1.88
C THR A 21 -8.49 0.87 1.44
N GLY A 22 -7.54 1.63 0.89
CA GLY A 22 -7.79 2.99 0.40
C GLY A 22 -8.74 3.02 -0.79
N TYR A 23 -8.57 2.09 -1.74
CA TYR A 23 -9.47 1.97 -2.89
C TYR A 23 -10.86 1.47 -2.52
N TYR A 24 -10.99 0.50 -1.62
CA TYR A 24 -12.30 0.03 -1.15
C TYR A 24 -13.05 1.10 -0.36
N ALA A 25 -12.35 1.85 0.50
CA ALA A 25 -12.93 2.99 1.20
C ALA A 25 -13.39 4.07 0.20
N THR A 26 -12.56 4.38 -0.81
CA THR A 26 -12.89 5.32 -1.88
C THR A 26 -14.15 4.89 -2.64
N ASP A 27 -14.23 3.64 -3.09
CA ASP A 27 -15.41 3.12 -3.82
C ASP A 27 -16.68 3.29 -3.00
N GLN A 28 -16.63 2.92 -1.71
CA GLN A 28 -17.77 3.02 -0.83
C GLN A 28 -18.20 4.46 -0.54
N LEU A 29 -17.23 5.38 -0.42
CA LEU A 29 -17.49 6.81 -0.24
C LEU A 29 -18.12 7.44 -1.48
N LEU A 30 -17.63 7.10 -2.68
CA LEU A 30 -18.13 7.65 -3.93
C LEU A 30 -19.52 7.11 -4.30
N ARG A 31 -19.90 5.94 -3.78
CA ARG A 31 -21.24 5.34 -3.94
C ARG A 31 -22.27 5.85 -2.94
N GLN A 32 -21.91 6.68 -1.96
CA GLN A 32 -22.87 7.18 -0.98
C GLN A 32 -23.99 7.96 -1.65
N GLU A 33 -25.22 7.52 -1.39
CA GLU A 33 -26.43 8.24 -1.78
C GLU A 33 -26.76 9.30 -0.72
N GLY A 34 -27.17 10.49 -1.14
CA GLY A 34 -27.52 11.59 -0.23
C GLY A 34 -26.36 12.49 0.22
N ALA A 35 -25.14 12.24 -0.25
CA ALA A 35 -24.02 13.18 -0.10
C ALA A 35 -23.12 13.19 -1.34
N VAL A 36 -22.70 14.39 -1.77
CA VAL A 36 -21.63 14.55 -2.76
C VAL A 36 -20.30 14.45 -2.03
N VAL A 37 -19.53 13.41 -2.34
CA VAL A 37 -18.22 13.15 -1.74
C VAL A 37 -17.12 13.31 -2.78
N GLU A 38 -16.06 14.01 -2.41
CA GLU A 38 -14.82 14.11 -3.19
C GLU A 38 -13.69 13.46 -2.40
N VAL A 39 -12.90 12.63 -3.08
CA VAL A 39 -11.85 11.83 -2.44
C VAL A 39 -10.50 12.15 -3.07
N ASP A 40 -9.55 12.51 -2.22
CA ASP A 40 -8.14 12.62 -2.56
C ASP A 40 -7.38 11.48 -1.89
N LEU A 41 -6.77 10.63 -2.70
CA LEU A 41 -6.00 9.47 -2.26
C LEU A 41 -4.51 9.78 -2.38
N TYR A 42 -3.81 9.80 -1.25
CA TYR A 42 -2.38 10.08 -1.15
C TYR A 42 -1.58 8.80 -1.00
N ASP A 43 -0.42 8.73 -1.62
CA ASP A 43 0.56 7.68 -1.37
C ASP A 43 1.99 8.22 -1.50
N ARG A 44 2.89 7.72 -0.64
CA ARG A 44 4.31 8.09 -0.72
C ARG A 44 4.96 7.58 -2.00
N LEU A 45 4.45 6.47 -2.56
CA LEU A 45 4.95 5.91 -3.80
C LEU A 45 4.26 6.54 -5.01
N PRO A 46 4.96 6.67 -6.15
CA PRO A 46 4.36 7.19 -7.37
C PRO A 46 3.37 6.20 -8.01
N THR A 47 3.44 4.91 -7.65
CA THR A 47 2.57 3.86 -8.19
C THR A 47 1.57 3.38 -7.13
N PRO A 48 0.26 3.32 -7.46
CA PRO A 48 -0.76 2.88 -6.52
C PRO A 48 -0.80 1.34 -6.34
N TYR A 49 -1.83 0.89 -5.62
CA TYR A 49 -2.25 -0.49 -5.33
C TYR A 49 -1.52 -1.19 -4.18
N GLY A 50 -0.51 -0.55 -3.57
CA GLY A 50 0.21 -1.07 -2.41
C GLY A 50 0.66 -2.52 -2.60
N LEU A 51 0.35 -3.39 -1.64
CA LEU A 51 0.77 -4.80 -1.68
C LEU A 51 0.17 -5.62 -2.83
N VAL A 52 -0.89 -5.18 -3.52
CA VAL A 52 -1.33 -5.87 -4.75
C VAL A 52 -0.25 -5.78 -5.82
N ARG A 53 0.42 -4.63 -5.91
CA ARG A 53 1.56 -4.44 -6.80
C ARG A 53 2.83 -5.03 -6.20
N LEU A 54 3.14 -4.65 -4.96
CA LEU A 54 4.47 -4.78 -4.34
C LEU A 54 4.62 -5.95 -3.36
N GLY A 55 3.53 -6.66 -3.05
CA GLY A 55 3.53 -7.81 -2.14
C GLY A 55 3.18 -9.12 -2.85
N VAL A 56 2.06 -9.15 -3.59
CA VAL A 56 1.59 -10.33 -4.31
C VAL A 56 2.69 -10.85 -5.24
N ALA A 57 3.10 -12.11 -5.02
CA ALA A 57 4.17 -12.75 -5.74
C ALA A 57 4.00 -12.66 -7.28
N PRO A 58 5.11 -12.58 -8.04
CA PRO A 58 5.07 -12.37 -9.49
C PRO A 58 4.43 -13.54 -10.25
N ASP A 59 4.29 -14.72 -9.64
CA ASP A 59 3.60 -15.86 -10.23
C ASP A 59 2.12 -16.00 -9.81
N HIS A 60 1.62 -15.06 -9.00
CA HIS A 60 0.21 -14.96 -8.59
C HIS A 60 -0.56 -13.88 -9.36
N GLN A 61 -0.41 -13.85 -10.69
CA GLN A 61 -1.00 -12.80 -11.55
C GLN A 61 -2.53 -12.70 -11.46
N LYS A 62 -3.23 -13.82 -11.22
CA LYS A 62 -4.70 -13.83 -11.08
C LYS A 62 -5.18 -12.91 -9.95
N ILE A 63 -4.45 -12.82 -8.83
CA ILE A 63 -4.83 -11.96 -7.70
C ILE A 63 -4.66 -10.49 -8.05
N LYS A 64 -3.67 -10.15 -8.90
CA LYS A 64 -3.45 -8.77 -9.36
C LYS A 64 -4.58 -8.23 -10.24
N SER A 65 -5.50 -9.08 -10.73
CA SER A 65 -6.68 -8.65 -11.52
C SER A 65 -7.63 -7.69 -10.80
N VAL A 66 -7.57 -7.62 -9.45
CA VAL A 66 -8.35 -6.67 -8.66
C VAL A 66 -8.03 -5.21 -9.00
N THR A 67 -6.85 -4.92 -9.57
CA THR A 67 -6.50 -3.55 -9.98
C THR A 67 -7.47 -2.99 -11.03
N ALA A 68 -8.08 -3.84 -11.86
CA ALA A 68 -9.10 -3.39 -12.80
C ALA A 68 -10.35 -2.80 -12.12
N ALA A 69 -10.67 -3.23 -10.90
CA ALA A 69 -11.72 -2.60 -10.10
C ALA A 69 -11.24 -1.25 -9.53
N PHE A 70 -9.98 -1.19 -9.09
CA PHE A 70 -9.37 0.06 -8.61
C PHE A 70 -9.25 1.11 -9.71
N ASP A 71 -8.99 0.71 -10.95
CA ASP A 71 -8.95 1.59 -12.11
C ASP A 71 -10.32 2.22 -12.40
N LYS A 72 -11.41 1.46 -12.21
CA LYS A 72 -12.77 1.99 -12.33
C LYS A 72 -13.07 3.04 -11.27
N VAL A 73 -12.58 2.82 -10.04
CA VAL A 73 -12.68 3.81 -8.96
C VAL A 73 -11.85 5.05 -9.30
N ALA A 74 -10.63 4.85 -9.81
CA ALA A 74 -9.72 5.94 -10.18
C ALA A 74 -10.23 6.78 -11.36
N ALA A 75 -11.06 6.20 -12.23
CA ALA A 75 -11.69 6.92 -13.34
C ALA A 75 -12.89 7.80 -12.91
N HIS A 76 -13.30 7.74 -11.64
CA HIS A 76 -14.44 8.52 -11.16
C HIS A 76 -14.07 10.03 -11.12
N PRO A 77 -14.92 10.95 -11.64
CA PRO A 77 -14.57 12.38 -11.77
C PRO A 77 -14.34 13.11 -10.43
N ARG A 78 -14.91 12.58 -9.33
CA ARG A 78 -14.72 13.07 -7.95
C ARG A 78 -13.53 12.42 -7.21
N PHE A 79 -12.70 11.66 -7.91
CA PHE A 79 -11.49 11.05 -7.35
C PHE A 79 -10.24 11.74 -7.89
N ARG A 80 -9.23 11.92 -7.03
CA ARG A 80 -7.89 12.34 -7.44
C ARG A 80 -6.84 11.51 -6.71
N PHE A 81 -5.78 11.15 -7.42
CA PHE A 81 -4.63 10.44 -6.87
C PHE A 81 -3.42 11.38 -6.78
N PHE A 82 -2.76 11.38 -5.63
CA PHE A 82 -1.54 12.13 -5.34
C PHE A 82 -0.45 11.15 -4.91
N GLY A 83 0.21 10.54 -5.89
CA GLY A 83 1.38 9.68 -5.66
C GLY A 83 2.67 10.50 -5.48
N GLY A 84 3.65 9.92 -4.79
CA GLY A 84 4.89 10.63 -4.46
C GLY A 84 4.72 11.69 -3.36
N VAL A 85 3.66 11.60 -2.56
CA VAL A 85 3.34 12.53 -1.47
C VAL A 85 3.26 11.78 -0.16
N GLU A 86 4.23 12.00 0.72
CA GLU A 86 4.37 11.29 1.98
C GLU A 86 3.75 12.06 3.15
N PHE A 87 2.77 11.44 3.82
CA PHE A 87 2.19 11.99 5.04
C PHE A 87 3.21 11.99 6.18
N GLY A 88 3.32 13.13 6.87
CA GLY A 88 4.32 13.38 7.90
C GLY A 88 5.60 14.05 7.36
N LYS A 89 5.79 14.11 6.04
CA LYS A 89 6.93 14.74 5.38
C LYS A 89 6.50 15.87 4.43
N ASP A 90 5.70 15.54 3.42
CA ASP A 90 5.25 16.49 2.39
C ASP A 90 3.91 17.14 2.75
N VAL A 91 3.06 16.41 3.49
CA VAL A 91 1.79 16.90 4.04
C VAL A 91 1.66 16.51 5.51
N THR A 92 1.18 17.42 6.34
CA THR A 92 0.98 17.18 7.78
C THR A 92 -0.50 16.99 8.12
N LEU A 93 -0.78 16.52 9.34
CA LEU A 93 -2.15 16.46 9.85
C LEU A 93 -2.80 17.85 9.91
N ALA A 94 -2.02 18.90 10.20
CA ALA A 94 -2.54 20.27 10.23
C ALA A 94 -2.99 20.71 8.84
N ASP A 95 -2.18 20.44 7.81
CA ASP A 95 -2.53 20.73 6.41
C ASP A 95 -3.81 20.00 6.01
N LEU A 96 -3.91 18.70 6.31
CA LEU A 96 -5.10 17.93 5.97
C LEU A 96 -6.34 18.41 6.73
N ARG A 97 -6.23 18.72 8.03
CA ARG A 97 -7.37 19.22 8.82
C ARG A 97 -7.89 20.57 8.34
N ALA A 98 -7.04 21.40 7.73
CA ALA A 98 -7.44 22.67 7.17
C ALA A 98 -8.25 22.53 5.87
N HIS A 99 -8.08 21.41 5.13
CA HIS A 99 -8.63 21.26 3.78
C HIS A 99 -9.68 20.14 3.63
N TYR A 100 -9.75 19.21 4.59
CA TYR A 100 -10.61 18.03 4.53
C TYR A 100 -11.53 17.92 5.74
N HIS A 101 -12.74 17.42 5.50
CA HIS A 101 -13.70 17.17 6.56
C HIS A 101 -13.43 15.84 7.29
N GLN A 102 -12.86 14.87 6.58
CA GLN A 102 -12.50 13.56 7.11
C GLN A 102 -11.15 13.12 6.56
N ILE A 103 -10.42 12.37 7.39
CA ILE A 103 -9.10 11.83 7.07
C ILE A 103 -9.12 10.35 7.44
N LEU A 104 -8.82 9.47 6.49
CA LEU A 104 -8.73 8.02 6.71
C LEU A 104 -7.27 7.58 6.54
N TYR A 105 -6.77 6.80 7.49
CA TYR A 105 -5.45 6.19 7.42
C TYR A 105 -5.58 4.75 6.91
N CYS A 106 -5.00 4.49 5.75
CA CYS A 106 -5.02 3.23 5.02
C CYS A 106 -3.58 2.77 4.67
N THR A 107 -2.62 3.08 5.55
CA THR A 107 -1.18 2.95 5.31
C THR A 107 -0.66 1.51 5.30
N GLY A 108 -1.46 0.55 5.78
CA GLY A 108 -1.03 -0.84 5.96
C GLY A 108 0.05 -0.97 7.05
N ALA A 109 0.78 -2.08 7.02
CA ALA A 109 1.93 -2.35 7.88
C ALA A 109 3.20 -2.42 7.02
N GLN A 110 4.09 -1.44 7.21
CA GLN A 110 5.34 -1.31 6.43
C GLN A 110 6.55 -1.97 7.11
N THR A 111 6.39 -2.47 8.33
CA THR A 111 7.47 -2.98 9.17
C THR A 111 7.28 -4.45 9.51
N ASP A 112 8.41 -5.09 9.83
CA ASP A 112 8.49 -6.50 10.17
C ASP A 112 8.44 -6.77 11.66
N ARG A 113 8.08 -8.02 11.99
CA ARG A 113 8.20 -8.53 13.34
C ARG A 113 9.56 -9.17 13.53
N ARG A 114 10.40 -8.53 14.35
CA ARG A 114 11.68 -9.07 14.82
C ARG A 114 11.47 -10.35 15.64
N MET A 115 12.36 -11.32 15.46
CA MET A 115 12.44 -12.56 16.23
C MET A 115 13.06 -12.34 17.61
N GLY A 116 13.94 -11.35 17.77
CA GLY A 116 14.59 -11.04 19.04
C GLY A 116 15.57 -12.13 19.51
N ILE A 117 16.21 -12.82 18.57
CA ILE A 117 17.14 -13.92 18.83
C ILE A 117 18.59 -13.54 18.51
N PRO A 118 19.59 -14.14 19.18
CA PRO A 118 20.99 -13.96 18.80
C PRO A 118 21.23 -14.32 17.33
N GLY A 119 21.92 -13.45 16.61
CA GLY A 119 22.26 -13.65 15.20
C GLY A 119 21.23 -13.13 14.18
N GLU A 120 20.11 -12.55 14.62
CA GLU A 120 19.07 -12.01 13.73
C GLU A 120 19.58 -10.89 12.80
N ASP A 121 20.63 -10.15 13.21
CA ASP A 121 21.23 -9.05 12.44
C ASP A 121 22.50 -9.48 11.67
N LEU A 122 22.80 -10.78 11.58
CA LEU A 122 23.95 -11.25 10.79
C LEU A 122 23.69 -11.07 9.28
N GLU A 123 24.77 -10.93 8.51
CA GLU A 123 24.70 -10.93 7.05
C GLU A 123 24.01 -12.23 6.55
N GLY A 124 23.05 -12.09 5.64
CA GLY A 124 22.21 -13.18 5.14
C GLY A 124 20.95 -13.45 5.96
N SER A 125 20.76 -12.79 7.12
CA SER A 125 19.51 -12.82 7.88
C SER A 125 18.62 -11.64 7.50
N HIS A 126 17.52 -11.93 6.80
CA HIS A 126 16.63 -10.90 6.25
C HIS A 126 15.16 -11.15 6.61
N PRO A 127 14.37 -10.09 6.88
CA PRO A 127 12.92 -10.19 6.90
C PRO A 127 12.35 -10.60 5.54
N ALA A 128 11.26 -11.36 5.55
CA ALA A 128 10.62 -11.81 4.32
C ALA A 128 10.07 -10.64 3.49
N THR A 129 9.59 -9.56 4.14
CA THR A 129 9.06 -8.37 3.45
C THR A 129 10.11 -7.71 2.55
N GLU A 130 11.38 -7.63 2.99
CA GLU A 130 12.46 -7.02 2.21
C GLU A 130 12.71 -7.83 0.95
N PHE A 131 12.78 -9.16 1.07
CA PHE A 131 12.95 -10.06 -0.06
C PHE A 131 11.76 -9.97 -1.03
N VAL A 132 10.53 -9.95 -0.49
CA VAL A 132 9.29 -9.78 -1.27
C VAL A 132 9.25 -8.46 -2.00
N ALA A 133 9.61 -7.38 -1.31
CA ALA A 133 9.64 -6.03 -1.87
C ALA A 133 10.71 -5.91 -2.96
N TRP A 134 11.90 -6.48 -2.73
CA TRP A 134 12.99 -6.53 -3.69
C TRP A 134 12.57 -7.24 -4.99
N TYR A 135 12.07 -8.49 -4.91
CA TYR A 135 11.70 -9.21 -6.14
C TYR A 135 10.48 -8.61 -6.86
N ASN A 136 9.64 -7.84 -6.15
CA ASN A 136 8.51 -7.13 -6.75
C ASN A 136 8.86 -5.71 -7.24
N GLY A 137 10.12 -5.29 -7.11
CA GLY A 137 10.59 -3.99 -7.60
C GLY A 137 10.08 -2.80 -6.79
N HIS A 138 9.96 -2.96 -5.47
CA HIS A 138 9.66 -1.85 -4.57
C HIS A 138 10.84 -0.84 -4.59
N PRO A 139 10.59 0.47 -4.78
CA PRO A 139 11.66 1.48 -4.90
C PRO A 139 12.64 1.48 -3.73
N ASP A 140 12.15 1.42 -2.49
CA ASP A 140 13.04 1.39 -1.30
C ASP A 140 13.95 0.15 -1.21
N TYR A 141 13.66 -0.91 -1.96
CA TYR A 141 14.38 -2.18 -1.91
C TYR A 141 15.04 -2.55 -3.24
N CYS A 142 14.98 -1.69 -4.28
CA CYS A 142 15.47 -2.06 -5.61
C CYS A 142 16.99 -2.27 -5.66
N ASP A 143 17.73 -1.60 -4.78
CA ASP A 143 19.18 -1.70 -4.68
C ASP A 143 19.65 -2.78 -3.71
N TYR A 144 18.73 -3.47 -3.03
CA TYR A 144 19.10 -4.58 -2.16
C TYR A 144 19.78 -5.70 -2.96
N ARG A 145 20.69 -6.38 -2.28
CA ARG A 145 21.44 -7.51 -2.80
C ARG A 145 21.27 -8.66 -1.82
N PHE A 146 20.79 -9.78 -2.35
CA PHE A 146 20.72 -11.04 -1.63
C PHE A 146 21.77 -11.97 -2.23
N ASP A 147 22.62 -12.56 -1.40
CA ASP A 147 23.52 -13.63 -1.85
C ASP A 147 22.70 -14.89 -2.08
N LEU A 148 22.42 -15.17 -3.35
CA LEU A 148 21.68 -16.36 -3.79
C LEU A 148 22.62 -17.47 -4.31
N SER A 149 23.94 -17.34 -4.09
CA SER A 149 24.91 -18.37 -4.48
C SER A 149 24.97 -19.55 -3.50
N VAL A 150 24.29 -19.42 -2.36
CA VAL A 150 24.23 -20.42 -1.29
C VAL A 150 23.46 -21.68 -1.68
N GLU A 151 23.89 -22.84 -1.17
CA GLU A 151 23.21 -24.12 -1.42
C GLU A 151 21.90 -24.27 -0.62
N ARG A 152 21.77 -23.55 0.51
CA ARG A 152 20.68 -23.72 1.47
C ARG A 152 20.16 -22.37 1.93
N ALA A 153 18.84 -22.21 1.92
CA ALA A 153 18.13 -21.11 2.55
C ALA A 153 17.13 -21.65 3.57
N ALA A 154 16.97 -20.96 4.70
CA ALA A 154 15.98 -21.27 5.72
C ALA A 154 14.93 -20.16 5.78
N VAL A 155 13.64 -20.54 5.74
CA VAL A 155 12.52 -19.60 5.87
C VAL A 155 11.80 -19.88 7.18
N VAL A 156 11.72 -18.88 8.06
CA VAL A 156 11.08 -19.00 9.36
C VAL A 156 9.63 -18.50 9.29
N GLY A 157 8.68 -19.43 9.40
CA GLY A 157 7.25 -19.14 9.40
C GLY A 157 6.45 -20.16 8.58
N VAL A 158 5.15 -20.27 8.88
CA VAL A 158 4.23 -21.24 8.23
C VAL A 158 3.03 -20.51 7.60
N GLY A 159 3.25 -19.28 7.13
CA GLY A 159 2.25 -18.46 6.46
C GLY A 159 2.45 -18.43 4.93
N ASN A 160 1.47 -17.89 4.21
CA ASN A 160 1.52 -17.80 2.74
C ASN A 160 2.76 -17.05 2.23
N VAL A 161 3.22 -16.02 2.95
CA VAL A 161 4.45 -15.29 2.60
C VAL A 161 5.68 -16.19 2.67
N ALA A 162 5.77 -17.10 3.65
CA ALA A 162 6.88 -18.05 3.73
C ALA A 162 6.88 -19.00 2.52
N VAL A 163 5.69 -19.42 2.06
CA VAL A 163 5.53 -20.24 0.86
C VAL A 163 5.90 -19.45 -0.41
N ASP A 164 5.55 -18.17 -0.48
CA ASP A 164 5.95 -17.28 -1.58
C ASP A 164 7.46 -17.14 -1.68
N VAL A 165 8.14 -16.86 -0.56
CA VAL A 165 9.61 -16.77 -0.51
C VAL A 165 10.25 -18.10 -0.93
N ALA A 166 9.82 -19.22 -0.34
CA ALA A 166 10.36 -20.54 -0.67
C ALA A 166 10.18 -20.88 -2.16
N ARG A 167 9.01 -20.56 -2.74
CA ARG A 167 8.72 -20.83 -4.15
C ARG A 167 9.56 -19.98 -5.10
N ILE A 168 9.87 -18.73 -4.74
CA ILE A 168 10.75 -17.87 -5.54
C ILE A 168 12.20 -18.32 -5.45
N LEU A 169 12.67 -18.76 -4.27
CA LEU A 169 14.04 -19.27 -4.08
C LEU A 169 14.29 -20.61 -4.77
N CYS A 170 13.27 -21.48 -4.89
CA CYS A 170 13.40 -22.81 -5.49
C CYS A 170 13.17 -22.84 -7.02
N ARG A 171 13.14 -21.69 -7.69
CA ARG A 171 12.94 -21.59 -9.15
C ARG A 171 14.23 -21.67 -9.94
#